data_AF-O42487-F1
#
_entry.id   AF-O42487-F1
#
_cell.length_a   1.000
_cell.length_b   1.000
_cell.length_c   1.000
_cell.angle_alpha   90.00
_cell.angle_beta   90.00
_cell.angle_gamma   90.00
#
_symmetry.space_group_name_H-M   'P 1'
#
loop_
_entity.id
_entity.type
_entity.pdbx_description
1 polymer ?
#
loop_
_entity_poly.entity_id
_entity_poly.type
_entity_poly.pdbx_seq_one_letter_code
_entity_poly.pdbx_strand_id
1 'polypeptide(L)'
;QEAVKEAEPKKEEESAKEAESKPAAVNEAKPKESDEGEETKTEGGEDKVQPEADPPKAAETKPKEPELPLFFGWFLLPEEEERIKCATMDFLKTLDTLEAFKEHISEFTGEAEKAVDLEQYFQNPLPLHCTTKFCDYGKTEGAKAYAELQVVKESLAKSDELSVTALIVTPRTFGARVALTETQMKLWPEGADKEGVAPTLLPSVEALPAGSRAHVTLGCAAGVEAVQTGLDLLEILALQKEGKEGTQVEMDLGTLSYLSEGRWFLTLREPITADTNFSSFSEDKPTTSDQGKKDGEKKKKKCTIL
;
A
#
# COMPACT_ATOMS: atom_id res chain seq x y z
N GLN A 1 34.17 27.01 -54.20
CA GLN A 1 34.70 28.15 -53.43
C GLN A 1 33.62 28.49 -52.43
N GLU A 2 33.73 28.37 -51.11
CA GLU A 2 34.81 28.05 -50.19
C GLU A 2 34.24 27.18 -49.05
N ALA A 3 35.13 26.46 -48.39
CA ALA A 3 34.88 25.63 -47.22
C ALA A 3 35.52 26.29 -45.99
N VAL A 4 34.86 26.25 -44.83
CA VAL A 4 35.47 26.43 -43.49
C VAL A 4 34.53 25.71 -42.49
N LYS A 5 34.85 24.47 -42.06
CA LYS A 5 35.66 24.03 -40.91
C LYS A 5 34.98 24.10 -39.52
N GLU A 6 34.78 22.89 -39.00
CA GLU A 6 34.78 22.38 -37.60
C GLU A 6 34.92 23.35 -36.42
N ALA A 7 34.17 23.05 -35.35
CA ALA A 7 34.75 22.77 -34.02
C ALA A 7 33.72 22.10 -33.09
N GLU A 8 33.95 20.83 -32.74
CA GLU A 8 33.45 20.19 -31.52
C GLU A 8 34.19 20.75 -30.28
N PRO A 9 33.64 20.50 -29.07
CA PRO A 9 34.53 20.08 -27.99
C PRO A 9 34.02 18.83 -27.23
N LYS A 10 34.84 17.79 -27.32
CA LYS A 10 35.42 16.99 -26.23
C LYS A 10 34.55 16.56 -25.04
N LYS A 11 34.35 15.24 -25.00
CA LYS A 11 34.39 14.38 -23.81
C LYS A 11 35.42 14.85 -22.78
N GLU A 12 34.98 15.02 -21.53
CA GLU A 12 35.81 14.72 -20.37
C GLU A 12 35.30 13.42 -19.74
N GLU A 13 36.22 12.48 -19.68
CA GLU A 13 36.13 11.18 -19.05
C GLU A 13 36.87 11.33 -17.72
N GLU A 14 36.16 11.26 -16.60
CA GLU A 14 36.79 11.17 -15.28
C GLU A 14 36.35 9.89 -14.57
N SER A 15 37.30 8.97 -14.49
CA SER A 15 37.27 7.73 -13.74
C SER A 15 37.50 8.00 -12.24
N ALA A 16 36.64 7.50 -11.37
CA ALA A 16 36.98 7.32 -9.95
C ALA A 16 36.23 6.14 -9.31
N LYS A 17 36.95 5.01 -9.31
CA LYS A 17 37.02 3.89 -8.37
C LYS A 17 35.92 3.66 -7.31
N GLU A 18 35.49 2.41 -7.31
CA GLU A 18 34.95 1.62 -6.19
C GLU A 18 35.64 1.88 -4.85
N ALA A 19 34.82 1.89 -3.79
CA ALA A 19 35.22 1.36 -2.48
C ALA A 19 34.00 0.70 -1.82
N GLU A 20 34.00 -0.64 -1.84
CA GLU A 20 33.18 -1.48 -0.97
C GLU A 20 33.50 -1.18 0.52
N SER A 21 32.48 -1.09 1.35
CA SER A 21 32.60 -1.47 2.76
C SER A 21 31.25 -1.78 3.40
N LYS A 22 31.04 -3.06 3.74
CA LYS A 22 30.10 -3.61 4.74
C LYS A 22 30.96 -4.47 5.71
N PRO A 23 30.45 -4.88 6.89
CA PRO A 23 29.93 -4.08 7.99
C PRO A 23 30.62 -4.48 9.32
N ALA A 24 30.54 -3.62 10.36
CA ALA A 24 30.98 -4.00 11.71
C ALA A 24 29.76 -4.15 12.63
N ALA A 25 29.55 -5.39 13.08
CA ALA A 25 28.63 -5.76 14.15
C ALA A 25 29.18 -5.33 15.51
N VAL A 26 28.31 -4.86 16.41
CA VAL A 26 28.59 -4.84 17.85
C VAL A 26 27.34 -5.32 18.60
N ASN A 27 27.55 -6.42 19.33
CA ASN A 27 26.59 -7.10 20.18
C ASN A 27 26.38 -6.41 21.53
N GLU A 28 25.25 -6.80 22.11
CA GLU A 28 24.66 -6.51 23.41
C GLU A 28 25.61 -6.57 24.63
N ALA A 29 25.29 -5.78 25.66
CA ALA A 29 25.56 -6.15 27.05
C ALA A 29 24.50 -5.56 28.01
N LYS A 30 23.80 -6.48 28.69
CA LYS A 30 22.87 -6.32 29.82
C LYS A 30 23.62 -6.09 31.14
N PRO A 31 23.13 -5.29 32.10
CA PRO A 31 23.62 -5.35 33.49
C PRO A 31 22.77 -6.29 34.36
N LYS A 32 23.48 -6.98 35.25
CA LYS A 32 23.01 -7.93 36.28
C LYS A 32 22.42 -7.23 37.51
N GLU A 33 21.51 -7.95 38.16
CA GLU A 33 21.08 -7.81 39.55
C GLU A 33 22.25 -7.93 40.54
N SER A 34 22.08 -7.26 41.69
CA SER A 34 22.75 -7.58 42.95
C SER A 34 21.69 -7.60 44.05
N ASP A 35 21.58 -8.77 44.67
CA ASP A 35 20.79 -9.15 45.83
C ASP A 35 21.69 -9.03 47.08
N GLU A 36 21.23 -8.37 48.13
CA GLU A 36 21.75 -8.54 49.50
C GLU A 36 20.57 -8.39 50.47
N GLY A 37 20.31 -9.47 51.21
CA GLY A 37 19.30 -9.54 52.26
C GLY A 37 19.83 -9.14 53.64
N GLU A 38 18.89 -8.94 54.56
CA GLU A 38 19.15 -9.02 55.99
C GLU A 38 17.90 -9.56 56.71
N GLU A 39 18.09 -10.65 57.46
CA GLU A 39 17.10 -11.28 58.32
C GLU A 39 16.99 -10.53 59.65
N THR A 40 15.78 -10.43 60.22
CA THR A 40 15.62 -10.44 61.68
C THR A 40 14.32 -11.12 62.07
N LYS A 41 14.44 -12.17 62.89
CA LYS A 41 13.34 -12.89 63.56
C LYS A 41 12.82 -12.10 64.77
N THR A 42 11.52 -12.20 65.05
CA THR A 42 11.04 -12.54 66.41
C THR A 42 9.60 -13.09 66.37
N GLU A 43 9.29 -13.84 67.42
CA GLU A 43 8.25 -14.86 67.60
C GLU A 43 6.81 -14.35 67.81
N GLY A 44 5.85 -15.26 67.60
CA GLY A 44 4.84 -15.53 68.62
C GLY A 44 3.39 -15.12 68.30
N GLY A 45 2.49 -16.11 68.28
CA GLY A 45 1.06 -15.89 68.51
C GLY A 45 0.13 -16.61 67.53
N GLU A 46 -0.27 -17.83 67.89
CA GLU A 46 -1.43 -18.50 67.31
C GLU A 46 -2.71 -17.71 67.67
N ASP A 47 -3.51 -17.33 66.67
CA ASP A 47 -4.94 -17.18 66.89
C ASP A 47 -5.74 -17.59 65.65
N LYS A 48 -6.73 -18.45 65.88
CA LYS A 48 -7.63 -18.99 64.87
C LYS A 48 -8.69 -17.93 64.55
N VAL A 49 -8.66 -17.38 63.34
CA VAL A 49 -9.79 -16.63 62.79
C VAL A 49 -10.24 -17.28 61.49
N GLN A 50 -11.52 -17.66 61.46
CA GLN A 50 -12.24 -18.20 60.32
C GLN A 50 -12.26 -17.18 59.16
N PRO A 51 -12.09 -17.57 57.89
CA PRO A 51 -12.28 -16.64 56.80
C PRO A 51 -13.78 -16.40 56.58
N GLU A 52 -14.25 -15.21 56.90
CA GLU A 52 -15.49 -14.68 56.34
C GLU A 52 -15.35 -14.62 54.82
N ALA A 53 -16.34 -15.17 54.12
CA ALA A 53 -16.38 -15.16 52.67
C ALA A 53 -16.66 -13.72 52.19
N ASP A 54 -15.65 -13.10 51.58
CA ASP A 54 -15.85 -11.91 50.77
C ASP A 54 -16.89 -12.20 49.66
N PRO A 55 -17.91 -11.35 49.47
CA PRO A 55 -18.81 -11.49 48.34
C PRO A 55 -18.01 -11.32 47.04
N PRO A 56 -18.32 -12.08 45.98
CA PRO A 56 -17.55 -12.03 44.75
C PRO A 56 -17.58 -10.60 44.18
N LYS A 57 -16.40 -9.97 44.18
CA LYS A 57 -16.13 -8.72 43.48
C LYS A 57 -16.51 -8.95 42.02
N ALA A 58 -17.64 -8.38 41.61
CA ALA A 58 -18.04 -8.34 40.21
C ALA A 58 -16.86 -7.76 39.43
N ALA A 59 -16.20 -8.61 38.63
CA ALA A 59 -15.18 -8.15 37.72
C ALA A 59 -15.89 -7.23 36.73
N GLU A 60 -15.73 -5.93 36.91
CA GLU A 60 -16.05 -4.94 35.89
C GLU A 60 -15.19 -5.30 34.68
N THR A 61 -15.78 -6.02 33.73
CA THR A 61 -15.25 -6.14 32.38
C THR A 61 -15.20 -4.73 31.83
N LYS A 62 -14.03 -4.10 31.89
CA LYS A 62 -13.75 -2.89 31.11
C LYS A 62 -14.22 -3.17 29.69
N PRO A 63 -15.02 -2.29 29.08
CA PRO A 63 -15.36 -2.42 27.66
C PRO A 63 -14.05 -2.59 26.90
N LYS A 64 -13.91 -3.70 26.18
CA LYS A 64 -12.76 -3.93 25.31
C LYS A 64 -12.75 -2.77 24.31
N GLU A 65 -11.70 -1.94 24.31
CA GLU A 65 -11.58 -0.87 23.30
C GLU A 65 -11.79 -1.52 21.92
N PRO A 66 -12.61 -0.90 21.04
CA PRO A 66 -12.83 -1.45 19.71
C PRO A 66 -11.47 -1.58 19.02
N GLU A 67 -11.19 -2.78 18.50
CA GLU A 67 -9.95 -3.06 17.77
C GLU A 67 -9.98 -2.22 16.48
N LEU A 68 -8.95 -1.38 16.29
CA LEU A 68 -8.83 -0.58 15.08
C LEU A 68 -8.63 -1.49 13.87
N PRO A 69 -9.08 -1.07 12.67
CA PRO A 69 -8.93 -1.89 11.48
C PRO A 69 -7.47 -1.97 11.00
N LEU A 70 -7.22 -2.83 10.01
CA LEU A 70 -5.95 -2.81 9.27
C LEU A 70 -5.81 -1.49 8.50
N PHE A 71 -6.86 -1.06 7.80
CA PHE A 71 -6.92 0.24 7.13
C PHE A 71 -8.36 0.74 6.90
N PHE A 72 -8.50 2.03 6.63
CA PHE A 72 -9.71 2.68 6.11
C PHE A 72 -9.56 2.99 4.62
N GLY A 73 -10.68 3.01 3.90
CA GLY A 73 -10.68 3.36 2.48
C GLY A 73 -12.05 3.29 1.82
N TRP A 74 -12.09 3.68 0.56
CA TRP A 74 -13.24 3.50 -0.32
C TRP A 74 -13.13 2.16 -1.04
N PHE A 75 -14.11 1.29 -0.85
CA PHE A 75 -14.17 -0.03 -1.48
C PHE A 75 -15.11 0.05 -2.67
N LEU A 76 -14.65 -0.39 -3.84
CA LEU A 76 -15.47 -0.41 -5.04
C LEU A 76 -16.66 -1.34 -4.86
N LEU A 77 -17.81 -0.96 -5.42
CA LEU A 77 -18.95 -1.88 -5.50
C LEU A 77 -18.59 -3.05 -6.43
N PRO A 78 -19.14 -4.26 -6.22
CA PRO A 78 -18.77 -5.44 -7.00
C PRO A 78 -18.92 -5.29 -8.52
N GLU A 79 -19.97 -4.58 -8.97
CA GLU A 79 -20.21 -4.32 -10.40
C GLU A 79 -19.13 -3.39 -10.98
N GLU A 80 -18.70 -2.38 -10.22
CA GLU A 80 -17.65 -1.45 -10.59
C GLU A 80 -16.27 -2.09 -10.59
N GLU A 81 -16.00 -2.95 -9.60
CA GLU A 81 -14.79 -3.74 -9.53
C GLU A 81 -14.64 -4.64 -10.76
N GLU A 82 -15.68 -5.37 -11.15
CA GLU A 82 -15.65 -6.24 -12.33
C GLU A 82 -15.46 -5.44 -13.63
N ARG A 83 -16.15 -4.30 -13.75
CA ARG A 83 -16.03 -3.39 -14.90
C ARG A 83 -14.61 -2.84 -15.04
N ILE A 84 -14.01 -2.38 -13.94
CA ILE A 84 -12.64 -1.86 -13.93
C ILE A 84 -11.64 -2.98 -14.23
N LYS A 85 -11.80 -4.17 -13.64
CA LYS A 85 -10.95 -5.33 -13.93
C LYS A 85 -10.98 -5.70 -15.42
N CYS A 86 -12.15 -5.77 -16.03
CA CYS A 86 -12.28 -6.03 -17.47
C CYS A 86 -11.55 -4.96 -18.30
N ALA A 87 -11.84 -3.67 -18.08
CA ALA A 87 -11.26 -2.59 -18.87
C ALA A 87 -9.72 -2.51 -18.72
N THR A 88 -9.21 -2.76 -17.52
CA THR A 88 -7.78 -2.70 -17.24
C THR A 88 -7.02 -3.92 -17.76
N MET A 89 -7.65 -5.09 -17.80
CA MET A 89 -7.10 -6.27 -18.47
C MET A 89 -6.95 -6.07 -19.99
N ASP A 90 -7.94 -5.47 -20.64
CA ASP A 90 -7.86 -5.14 -22.07
C ASP A 90 -6.75 -4.10 -22.35
N PHE A 91 -6.55 -3.16 -21.43
CA PHE A 91 -5.42 -2.24 -21.49
C PHE A 91 -4.07 -2.96 -21.39
N LEU A 92 -3.88 -3.88 -20.43
CA LEU A 92 -2.63 -4.65 -20.30
C LEU A 92 -2.33 -5.48 -21.56
N LYS A 93 -3.35 -6.12 -22.14
CA LYS A 93 -3.23 -6.85 -23.41
C LYS A 93 -2.80 -5.94 -24.56
N THR A 94 -3.40 -4.75 -24.63
CA THR A 94 -3.02 -3.77 -25.65
C THR A 94 -1.58 -3.31 -25.44
N LEU A 95 -1.19 -2.98 -24.20
CA LEU A 95 0.14 -2.52 -23.84
C LEU A 95 1.23 -3.51 -24.26
N ASP A 96 1.03 -4.81 -23.98
CA ASP A 96 1.98 -5.88 -24.35
C ASP A 96 2.20 -6.00 -25.88
N THR A 97 1.21 -5.58 -26.67
CA THR A 97 1.34 -5.59 -28.13
C THR A 97 2.01 -4.34 -28.71
N LEU A 98 2.13 -3.25 -27.95
CA LEU A 98 2.66 -1.98 -28.44
C LEU A 98 4.17 -2.06 -28.68
N GLU A 99 4.61 -1.68 -29.88
CA GLU A 99 6.04 -1.64 -30.23
C GLU A 99 6.81 -0.68 -29.30
N ALA A 100 6.24 0.47 -28.95
CA ALA A 100 6.84 1.39 -27.98
C ALA A 100 7.07 0.74 -26.61
N PHE A 101 6.16 -0.15 -26.16
CA PHE A 101 6.36 -0.90 -24.92
C PHE A 101 7.49 -1.91 -25.05
N LYS A 102 7.52 -2.65 -26.17
CA LYS A 102 8.56 -3.64 -26.47
C LYS A 102 9.95 -3.04 -26.59
N GLU A 103 10.08 -1.82 -27.13
CA GLU A 103 11.35 -1.09 -27.20
C GLU A 103 11.96 -0.83 -25.80
N HIS A 104 11.13 -0.72 -24.76
CA HIS A 104 11.55 -0.50 -23.38
C HIS A 104 11.37 -1.74 -22.48
N ILE A 105 11.13 -2.93 -23.04
CA ILE A 105 10.83 -4.14 -22.25
C ILE A 105 12.01 -4.58 -21.37
N SER A 106 13.24 -4.32 -21.80
CA SER A 106 14.44 -4.67 -21.04
C SER A 106 14.55 -3.87 -19.73
N GLU A 107 14.10 -2.62 -19.73
CA GLU A 107 14.02 -1.80 -18.51
C GLU A 107 12.86 -2.24 -17.61
N PHE A 108 11.77 -2.74 -18.21
CA PHE A 108 10.64 -3.23 -17.46
C PHE A 108 10.95 -4.55 -16.73
N THR A 109 11.63 -5.47 -17.42
CA THR A 109 11.85 -6.84 -16.94
C THR A 109 13.22 -7.05 -16.29
N GLY A 110 14.16 -6.13 -16.51
CA GLY A 110 15.57 -6.26 -16.12
C GLY A 110 16.37 -7.25 -16.99
N GLU A 111 15.74 -7.88 -17.99
CA GLU A 111 16.33 -8.89 -18.86
C GLU A 111 16.09 -8.52 -20.33
N ALA A 112 17.14 -8.55 -21.16
CA ALA A 112 16.97 -8.32 -22.59
C ALA A 112 16.10 -9.42 -23.22
N GLU A 113 15.10 -9.02 -24.02
CA GLU A 113 14.25 -9.90 -24.84
C GLU A 113 13.32 -10.87 -24.08
N LYS A 114 13.14 -10.69 -22.76
CA LYS A 114 12.16 -11.49 -21.99
C LYS A 114 10.74 -10.96 -22.22
N ALA A 115 9.94 -11.73 -22.94
CA ALA A 115 8.50 -11.49 -22.99
C ALA A 115 7.89 -11.67 -21.59
N VAL A 116 6.96 -10.79 -21.21
CA VAL A 116 6.24 -10.87 -19.94
C VAL A 116 4.75 -10.83 -20.21
N ASP A 117 4.05 -11.85 -19.74
CA ASP A 117 2.60 -11.86 -19.70
C ASP A 117 2.14 -10.94 -18.55
N LEU A 118 1.79 -9.70 -18.90
CA LEU A 118 1.38 -8.68 -17.92
C LEU A 118 0.12 -9.09 -17.13
N GLU A 119 -0.75 -9.92 -17.70
CA GLU A 119 -1.96 -10.42 -17.03
C GLU A 119 -1.60 -11.38 -15.88
N GLN A 120 -0.59 -12.23 -16.09
CA GLN A 120 -0.08 -13.13 -15.05
C GLN A 120 0.92 -12.47 -14.10
N TYR A 121 1.60 -11.43 -14.58
CA TYR A 121 2.65 -10.73 -13.85
C TYR A 121 2.10 -9.98 -12.63
N PHE A 122 0.95 -9.32 -12.80
CA PHE A 122 0.33 -8.53 -11.75
C PHE A 122 -0.83 -9.29 -11.11
N GLN A 123 -0.78 -9.46 -9.79
CA GLN A 123 -1.84 -10.11 -9.03
C GLN A 123 -2.35 -9.20 -7.92
N ASN A 124 -3.67 -9.18 -7.71
CA ASN A 124 -4.29 -8.57 -6.54
C ASN A 124 -5.35 -9.52 -5.96
N PRO A 125 -5.12 -10.10 -4.77
CA PRO A 125 -6.09 -10.98 -4.13
C PRO A 125 -7.19 -10.23 -3.37
N LEU A 126 -7.04 -8.93 -3.14
CA LEU A 126 -7.98 -8.13 -2.35
C LEU A 126 -9.05 -7.48 -3.26
N PRO A 127 -10.25 -7.21 -2.72
CA PRO A 127 -11.22 -6.33 -3.38
C PRO A 127 -10.59 -4.98 -3.73
N LEU A 128 -11.01 -4.40 -4.84
CA LEU A 128 -10.45 -3.12 -5.28
C LEU A 128 -10.89 -2.01 -4.33
N HIS A 129 -9.92 -1.23 -3.87
CA HIS A 129 -10.15 -0.16 -2.91
C HIS A 129 -9.12 0.96 -3.08
N CYS A 130 -9.49 2.17 -2.64
CA CYS A 130 -8.61 3.31 -2.47
C CYS A 130 -8.39 3.53 -0.97
N THR A 131 -7.19 3.23 -0.49
CA THR A 131 -6.84 3.37 0.93
C THR A 131 -6.68 4.85 1.31
N THR A 132 -7.26 5.25 2.44
CA THR A 132 -7.00 6.58 3.05
C THR A 132 -5.96 6.50 4.15
N LYS A 133 -6.18 5.64 5.17
CA LYS A 133 -5.28 5.51 6.32
C LYS A 133 -5.01 4.05 6.65
N PHE A 134 -3.74 3.67 6.52
CA PHE A 134 -3.22 2.43 7.08
C PHE A 134 -3.06 2.57 8.59
N CYS A 135 -3.62 1.62 9.33
CA CYS A 135 -3.74 1.68 10.79
C CYS A 135 -2.95 0.57 11.51
N ASP A 136 -2.69 -0.55 10.84
CA ASP A 136 -2.07 -1.76 11.43
C ASP A 136 -2.64 -2.10 12.80
N TYR A 137 -3.97 -2.17 12.90
CA TYR A 137 -4.68 -2.46 14.14
C TYR A 137 -4.35 -1.49 15.29
N GLY A 138 -4.00 -0.25 14.95
CA GLY A 138 -3.63 0.80 15.90
C GLY A 138 -2.14 0.94 16.17
N LYS A 139 -1.29 0.14 15.52
CA LYS A 139 0.17 0.23 15.69
C LYS A 139 0.79 1.39 14.91
N THR A 140 0.15 1.83 13.84
CA THR A 140 0.61 2.97 13.05
C THR A 140 0.30 4.29 13.77
N GLU A 141 1.25 5.22 13.75
CA GLU A 141 1.07 6.55 14.33
C GLU A 141 -0.14 7.27 13.73
N GLY A 142 -0.90 7.94 14.60
CA GLY A 142 -2.10 8.67 14.22
C GLY A 142 -3.33 7.81 13.93
N ALA A 143 -3.24 6.46 13.94
CA ALA A 143 -4.37 5.58 13.64
C ALA A 143 -5.59 5.83 14.55
N LYS A 144 -5.37 5.88 15.88
CA LYS A 144 -6.44 6.17 16.85
C LYS A 144 -7.02 7.57 16.66
N ALA A 145 -6.18 8.57 16.42
CA ALA A 145 -6.65 9.94 16.18
C ALA A 145 -7.50 10.05 14.92
N TYR A 146 -7.07 9.39 13.83
CA TYR A 146 -7.81 9.35 12.56
C TYR A 146 -9.19 8.70 12.72
N ALA A 147 -9.27 7.53 13.36
CA ALA A 147 -10.52 6.83 13.59
C ALA A 147 -11.51 7.63 14.48
N GLU A 148 -11.00 8.50 15.34
CA GLU A 148 -11.81 9.35 16.21
C GLU A 148 -12.36 10.60 15.52
N LEU A 149 -11.85 10.97 14.34
CA LEU A 149 -12.32 12.13 13.58
C LEU A 149 -13.81 12.00 13.27
N GLN A 150 -14.56 13.08 13.55
CA GLN A 150 -16.00 13.11 13.32
C GLN A 150 -16.34 12.84 11.84
N VAL A 151 -15.56 13.40 10.91
CA VAL A 151 -15.74 13.17 9.48
C VAL A 151 -15.55 11.70 9.09
N VAL A 152 -14.62 10.97 9.72
CA VAL A 152 -14.41 9.54 9.45
C VAL A 152 -15.60 8.73 9.95
N LYS A 153 -16.02 8.95 11.20
CA LYS A 153 -17.18 8.27 11.80
C LYS A 153 -18.47 8.50 11.02
N GLU A 154 -18.71 9.73 10.59
CA GLU A 154 -19.89 10.09 9.82
C GLU A 154 -19.87 9.54 8.40
N SER A 155 -18.68 9.28 7.83
CA SER A 155 -18.56 8.77 6.46
C SER A 155 -18.60 7.25 6.36
N LEU A 156 -18.44 6.52 7.48
CA LEU A 156 -18.55 5.06 7.47
C LEU A 156 -19.91 4.61 6.90
N ALA A 157 -19.84 3.65 5.98
CA ALA A 157 -20.97 3.11 5.23
C ALA A 157 -21.71 4.10 4.32
N LYS A 158 -21.15 5.30 4.08
CA LYS A 158 -21.65 6.18 3.02
C LYS A 158 -21.10 5.75 1.67
N SER A 159 -21.94 5.91 0.66
CA SER A 159 -21.55 5.74 -0.73
C SER A 159 -20.95 7.04 -1.28
N ASP A 160 -19.91 6.90 -2.07
CA ASP A 160 -19.19 7.98 -2.75
C ASP A 160 -18.78 7.49 -4.15
N GLU A 161 -18.58 8.42 -5.08
CA GLU A 161 -18.04 8.13 -6.40
C GLU A 161 -16.55 8.51 -6.45
N LEU A 162 -15.68 7.56 -6.83
CA LEU A 162 -14.27 7.84 -7.11
C LEU A 162 -14.07 8.18 -8.59
N SER A 163 -13.18 9.12 -8.87
CA SER A 163 -12.78 9.49 -10.23
C SER A 163 -11.39 8.97 -10.55
N VAL A 164 -11.31 7.94 -11.39
CA VAL A 164 -10.04 7.41 -11.91
C VAL A 164 -9.62 8.22 -13.12
N THR A 165 -8.42 8.82 -13.05
CA THR A 165 -7.94 9.80 -14.06
C THR A 165 -6.75 9.30 -14.86
N ALA A 166 -6.05 8.28 -14.38
CA ALA A 166 -4.92 7.68 -15.09
C ALA A 166 -4.70 6.23 -14.65
N LEU A 167 -4.03 5.44 -15.50
CA LEU A 167 -3.48 4.14 -15.14
C LEU A 167 -1.95 4.24 -15.09
N ILE A 168 -1.33 3.51 -14.16
CA ILE A 168 0.13 3.44 -14.02
C ILE A 168 0.57 1.98 -14.13
N VAL A 169 1.60 1.71 -14.90
CA VAL A 169 2.25 0.40 -14.99
C VAL A 169 3.73 0.60 -14.71
N THR A 170 4.25 -0.07 -13.70
CA THR A 170 5.67 -0.10 -13.36
C THR A 170 6.15 -1.54 -13.28
N PRO A 171 7.46 -1.81 -13.24
CA PRO A 171 7.96 -3.17 -12.99
C PRO A 171 7.42 -3.79 -11.69
N ARG A 172 6.97 -2.97 -10.73
CA ARG A 172 6.54 -3.42 -9.41
C ARG A 172 5.02 -3.51 -9.29
N THR A 173 4.30 -2.55 -9.86
CA THR A 173 2.87 -2.38 -9.60
C THR A 173 2.09 -1.94 -10.84
N PHE A 174 0.82 -2.32 -10.84
CA PHE A 174 -0.21 -1.82 -11.74
C PHE A 174 -1.28 -1.14 -10.89
N GLY A 175 -1.57 0.13 -11.19
CA GLY A 175 -2.47 0.94 -10.38
C GLY A 175 -3.29 1.93 -11.19
N ALA A 176 -4.30 2.50 -10.54
CA ALA A 176 -5.14 3.55 -11.06
C ALA A 176 -5.06 4.79 -10.17
N ARG A 177 -4.76 5.95 -10.77
CA ARG A 177 -4.74 7.23 -10.06
C ARG A 177 -6.15 7.72 -9.81
N VAL A 178 -6.43 8.09 -8.58
CA VAL A 178 -7.72 8.66 -8.17
C VAL A 178 -7.58 10.16 -7.94
N ALA A 179 -8.48 10.94 -8.53
CA ALA A 179 -8.64 12.35 -8.21
C ALA A 179 -9.71 12.50 -7.13
N LEU A 180 -9.30 12.89 -5.92
CA LEU A 180 -10.20 13.09 -4.79
C LEU A 180 -10.94 14.43 -4.90
N THR A 181 -12.23 14.42 -4.58
CA THR A 181 -13.04 15.64 -4.45
C THR A 181 -12.71 16.39 -3.16
N GLU A 182 -13.14 17.65 -3.04
CA GLU A 182 -12.99 18.43 -1.81
C GLU A 182 -13.61 17.76 -0.57
N THR A 183 -14.69 17.00 -0.75
CA THR A 183 -15.33 16.25 0.34
C THR A 183 -14.49 15.03 0.73
N GLN A 184 -14.01 14.26 -0.25
CA GLN A 184 -13.14 13.10 -0.01
C GLN A 184 -11.79 13.50 0.60
N MET A 185 -11.26 14.67 0.23
CA MET A 185 -10.03 15.21 0.81
C MET A 185 -10.11 15.44 2.33
N LYS A 186 -11.31 15.59 2.90
CA LYS A 186 -11.49 15.68 4.37
C LYS A 186 -11.23 14.34 5.08
N LEU A 187 -11.30 13.23 4.35
CA LEU A 187 -10.95 11.89 4.83
C LEU A 187 -9.47 11.55 4.54
N TRP A 188 -8.76 12.40 3.79
CA TRP A 188 -7.34 12.21 3.49
C TRP A 188 -6.49 12.69 4.68
N PRO A 189 -5.66 11.83 5.31
CA PRO A 189 -4.86 12.25 6.46
C PRO A 189 -3.79 13.27 6.07
N GLU A 190 -3.56 14.25 6.94
CA GLU A 190 -2.46 15.20 6.76
C GLU A 190 -1.11 14.47 6.73
N GLY A 191 -0.28 14.78 5.74
CA GLY A 191 1.03 14.15 5.57
C GLY A 191 1.02 12.73 4.99
N ALA A 192 -0.15 12.14 4.71
CA ALA A 192 -0.26 10.76 4.19
C ALA A 192 0.54 10.53 2.89
N ASP A 193 0.64 11.56 2.04
CA ASP A 193 1.41 11.49 0.79
C ASP A 193 2.92 11.33 1.03
N LYS A 194 3.43 11.67 2.22
CA LYS A 194 4.87 11.64 2.56
C LYS A 194 5.28 10.37 3.30
N GLU A 195 4.32 9.62 3.83
CA GLU A 195 4.59 8.42 4.65
C GLU A 195 5.34 7.34 3.83
N GLY A 196 6.55 6.99 4.23
CA GLY A 196 7.36 5.95 3.55
C GLY A 196 8.04 6.40 2.26
N VAL A 197 7.97 7.69 1.90
CA VAL A 197 8.70 8.24 0.75
C VAL A 197 10.18 8.35 1.07
N ALA A 198 11.04 7.93 0.14
CA ALA A 198 12.49 8.02 0.29
C ALA A 198 12.95 9.49 0.45
N PRO A 199 13.94 9.80 1.32
CA PRO A 199 14.38 11.17 1.56
C PRO A 199 14.79 11.96 0.31
N THR A 200 15.31 11.26 -0.72
CA THR A 200 15.72 11.86 -2.00
C THR A 200 14.55 12.32 -2.85
N LEU A 201 13.36 11.71 -2.72
CA LEU A 201 12.16 12.06 -3.46
C LEU A 201 11.25 13.02 -2.71
N LEU A 202 11.44 13.18 -1.39
CA LEU A 202 10.60 14.05 -0.55
C LEU A 202 10.41 15.46 -1.12
N PRO A 203 11.44 16.21 -1.56
CA PRO A 203 11.24 17.57 -2.07
C PRO A 203 10.31 17.63 -3.29
N SER A 204 10.41 16.66 -4.21
CA SER A 204 9.54 16.61 -5.39
C SER A 204 8.11 16.22 -5.00
N VAL A 205 7.94 15.30 -4.04
CA VAL A 205 6.64 14.90 -3.50
C VAL A 205 5.97 16.03 -2.71
N GLU A 206 6.71 16.80 -1.93
CA GLU A 206 6.19 17.96 -1.19
C GLU A 206 5.66 19.07 -2.12
N ALA A 207 6.16 19.11 -3.34
CA ALA A 207 5.69 20.03 -4.36
C ALA A 207 4.40 19.54 -5.04
N LEU A 208 3.97 18.29 -4.83
CA LEU A 208 2.71 17.77 -5.36
C LEU A 208 1.52 18.21 -4.49
N PRO A 209 0.32 18.37 -5.07
CA PRO A 209 -0.89 18.63 -4.30
C PRO A 209 -1.20 17.52 -3.30
N ALA A 210 -1.82 17.86 -2.16
CA ALA A 210 -2.31 16.87 -1.22
C ALA A 210 -3.31 15.91 -1.88
N GLY A 211 -3.27 14.63 -1.52
CA GLY A 211 -4.08 13.58 -2.13
C GLY A 211 -3.46 12.96 -3.38
N SER A 212 -2.27 13.40 -3.81
CA SER A 212 -1.62 12.87 -5.01
C SER A 212 -1.28 11.39 -4.93
N ARG A 213 -1.20 10.80 -3.72
CA ARG A 213 -0.99 9.37 -3.53
C ARG A 213 -2.27 8.55 -3.62
N ALA A 214 -3.44 9.17 -3.78
CA ALA A 214 -4.72 8.45 -3.86
C ALA A 214 -4.75 7.55 -5.10
N HIS A 215 -4.92 6.24 -4.87
CA HIS A 215 -4.86 5.24 -5.91
C HIS A 215 -5.68 4.00 -5.56
N VAL A 216 -6.04 3.24 -6.59
CA VAL A 216 -6.49 1.84 -6.48
C VAL A 216 -5.35 0.96 -6.97
N THR A 217 -4.92 0.00 -6.15
CA THR A 217 -3.97 -1.03 -6.60
C THR A 217 -4.72 -2.07 -7.42
N LEU A 218 -4.32 -2.25 -8.68
CA LEU A 218 -4.93 -3.22 -9.59
C LEU A 218 -4.15 -4.54 -9.60
N GLY A 219 -2.84 -4.50 -9.35
CA GLY A 219 -2.02 -5.68 -9.17
C GLY A 219 -0.58 -5.37 -8.81
N CYS A 220 0.09 -6.34 -8.19
CA CYS A 220 1.49 -6.25 -7.79
C CYS A 220 2.29 -7.41 -8.40
N ALA A 221 3.55 -7.15 -8.71
CA ALA A 221 4.50 -8.21 -9.04
C ALA A 221 4.76 -9.12 -7.83
N ALA A 222 5.30 -10.32 -8.07
CA ALA A 222 5.59 -11.27 -7.01
C ALA A 222 6.53 -10.67 -5.94
N GLY A 223 6.11 -10.74 -4.67
CA GLY A 223 6.86 -10.22 -3.52
C GLY A 223 6.77 -8.71 -3.32
N VAL A 224 5.97 -8.00 -4.12
CA VAL A 224 5.71 -6.56 -3.95
C VAL A 224 4.43 -6.36 -3.14
N GLU A 225 4.49 -5.48 -2.14
CA GLU A 225 3.33 -5.09 -1.33
C GLU A 225 2.53 -3.95 -1.99
N ALA A 226 1.20 -3.95 -1.81
CA ALA A 226 0.30 -2.97 -2.43
C ALA A 226 0.58 -1.51 -2.06
N VAL A 227 1.21 -1.25 -0.90
CA VAL A 227 1.64 0.11 -0.51
C VAL A 227 2.60 0.74 -1.52
N GLN A 228 3.34 -0.09 -2.26
CA GLN A 228 4.28 0.34 -3.28
C GLN A 228 3.59 1.10 -4.42
N THR A 229 2.35 0.78 -4.76
CA THR A 229 1.62 1.42 -5.87
C THR A 229 1.46 2.92 -5.64
N GLY A 230 1.17 3.32 -4.39
CA GLY A 230 1.08 4.74 -4.04
C GLY A 230 2.43 5.45 -4.09
N LEU A 231 3.52 4.77 -3.74
CA LEU A 231 4.88 5.33 -3.83
C LEU A 231 5.31 5.48 -5.30
N ASP A 232 5.05 4.47 -6.12
CA ASP A 232 5.27 4.48 -7.56
C ASP A 232 4.50 5.61 -8.24
N LEU A 233 3.23 5.82 -7.86
CA LEU A 233 2.41 6.92 -8.36
C LEU A 233 3.04 8.29 -8.06
N LEU A 234 3.47 8.53 -6.83
CA LEU A 234 4.08 9.80 -6.44
C LEU A 234 5.38 10.08 -7.20
N GLU A 235 6.21 9.05 -7.38
CA GLU A 235 7.43 9.15 -8.18
C GLU A 235 7.10 9.52 -9.64
N ILE A 236 6.11 8.86 -10.25
CA ILE A 236 5.67 9.19 -11.60
C ILE A 236 5.18 10.64 -11.71
N LEU A 237 4.33 11.08 -10.77
CA LEU A 237 3.81 12.46 -10.78
C LEU A 237 4.91 13.51 -10.60
N ALA A 238 5.93 13.20 -9.78
CA ALA A 238 7.12 14.04 -9.63
C ALA A 238 7.90 14.14 -10.95
N LEU A 239 8.14 13.01 -11.64
CA LEU A 239 8.82 12.98 -12.94
C LEU A 239 8.05 13.78 -14.02
N GLN A 240 6.71 13.66 -14.05
CA GLN A 240 5.87 14.46 -14.96
C GLN A 240 6.02 15.96 -14.70
N LYS A 241 6.00 16.37 -13.43
CA LYS A 241 6.15 17.78 -13.04
C LYS A 241 7.52 18.36 -13.43
N GLU A 242 8.56 17.52 -13.43
CA GLU A 242 9.91 17.88 -13.87
C GLU A 242 10.06 17.86 -15.41
N GLY A 243 9.01 17.51 -16.15
CA GLY A 243 9.03 17.45 -17.62
C GLY A 243 9.85 16.29 -18.17
N LYS A 244 9.98 15.19 -17.40
CA LYS A 244 10.78 14.01 -17.77
C LYS A 244 9.99 12.95 -18.56
N GLU A 245 8.94 13.36 -19.25
CA GLU A 245 8.19 12.45 -20.13
C GLU A 245 9.02 12.18 -21.39
N GLY A 246 9.22 10.90 -21.69
CA GLY A 246 9.90 10.43 -22.89
C GLY A 246 8.90 10.13 -24.00
N THR A 247 8.91 8.90 -24.48
CA THR A 247 8.01 8.41 -25.54
C THR A 247 6.54 8.60 -25.15
N GLN A 248 5.75 9.17 -26.05
CA GLN A 248 4.29 9.29 -25.91
C GLN A 248 3.58 8.58 -27.07
N VAL A 249 2.52 7.86 -26.75
CA VAL A 249 1.69 7.10 -27.69
C VAL A 249 0.22 7.43 -27.43
N GLU A 250 -0.50 7.84 -28.46
CA GLU A 250 -1.94 8.06 -28.35
C GLU A 250 -2.69 6.74 -28.51
N MET A 251 -3.59 6.46 -27.57
CA MET A 251 -4.45 5.28 -27.55
C MET A 251 -5.93 5.71 -27.51
N ASP A 252 -6.84 4.76 -27.70
CA ASP A 252 -8.28 5.04 -27.61
C ASP A 252 -8.70 5.53 -26.21
N LEU A 253 -8.08 4.95 -25.16
CA LEU A 253 -8.33 5.33 -23.76
C LEU A 253 -7.68 6.67 -23.35
N GLY A 254 -6.70 7.16 -24.10
CA GLY A 254 -5.97 8.40 -23.81
C GLY A 254 -4.49 8.34 -24.19
N THR A 255 -3.68 9.19 -23.57
CA THR A 255 -2.27 9.36 -23.92
C THR A 255 -1.37 8.58 -22.98
N LEU A 256 -0.66 7.59 -23.53
CA LEU A 256 0.31 6.78 -22.81
C LEU A 256 1.69 7.45 -22.87
N SER A 257 2.31 7.68 -21.72
CA SER A 257 3.64 8.28 -21.60
C SER A 257 4.59 7.33 -20.88
N TYR A 258 5.82 7.23 -21.37
CA TYR A 258 6.91 6.51 -20.71
C TYR A 258 7.82 7.49 -19.97
N LEU A 259 8.22 7.13 -18.74
CA LEU A 259 8.93 7.99 -17.80
C LEU A 259 10.23 7.38 -17.26
N SER A 260 10.94 6.61 -18.08
CA SER A 260 12.16 5.85 -17.71
C SER A 260 11.93 4.66 -16.76
N GLU A 261 12.86 3.70 -16.76
CA GLU A 261 12.92 2.53 -15.87
C GLU A 261 11.61 1.70 -15.86
N GLY A 262 11.05 1.52 -17.06
CA GLY A 262 9.82 0.75 -17.24
C GLY A 262 8.56 1.40 -16.66
N ARG A 263 8.58 2.68 -16.28
CA ARG A 263 7.38 3.40 -15.81
C ARG A 263 6.54 3.91 -16.97
N TRP A 264 5.28 3.50 -17.00
CA TRP A 264 4.29 3.89 -17.97
C TRP A 264 3.09 4.54 -17.27
N PHE A 265 2.62 5.64 -17.84
CA PHE A 265 1.49 6.43 -17.31
C PHE A 265 0.51 6.72 -18.43
N LEU A 266 -0.69 6.14 -18.35
CA LEU A 266 -1.79 6.43 -19.27
C LEU A 266 -2.66 7.51 -18.65
N THR A 267 -2.61 8.73 -19.20
CA THR A 267 -3.59 9.77 -18.88
C THR A 267 -4.90 9.43 -19.59
N LEU A 268 -5.98 9.20 -18.84
CA LEU A 268 -7.27 8.88 -19.45
C LEU A 268 -7.85 10.12 -20.12
N ARG A 269 -8.41 9.92 -21.32
CA ARG A 269 -9.10 10.99 -22.05
C ARG A 269 -10.34 11.49 -21.31
N GLU A 270 -11.08 10.55 -20.73
CA GLU A 270 -12.23 10.81 -19.88
C GLU A 270 -12.03 10.04 -18.56
N PRO A 271 -12.27 10.68 -17.39
CA PRO A 271 -12.19 9.97 -16.14
C PRO A 271 -13.20 8.82 -16.07
N ILE A 272 -12.78 7.68 -15.53
CA ILE A 272 -13.67 6.58 -15.22
C ILE A 272 -14.20 6.81 -13.81
N THR A 273 -15.51 7.01 -13.67
CA THR A 273 -16.14 7.06 -12.35
C THR A 273 -16.45 5.67 -11.83
N ALA A 274 -16.43 5.49 -10.52
CA ALA A 274 -16.77 4.21 -9.88
C ALA A 274 -17.45 4.46 -8.53
N ASP A 275 -18.64 3.87 -8.36
CA ASP A 275 -19.34 3.86 -7.08
C ASP A 275 -18.58 3.02 -6.04
N THR A 276 -18.50 3.56 -4.83
CA THR A 276 -17.77 2.99 -3.71
C THR A 276 -18.53 3.16 -2.40
N ASN A 277 -18.12 2.42 -1.38
CA ASN A 277 -18.50 2.68 0.01
C ASN A 277 -17.26 2.98 0.84
N PHE A 278 -17.30 4.06 1.62
CA PHE A 278 -16.25 4.31 2.60
C PHE A 278 -16.42 3.40 3.81
N SER A 279 -15.39 2.61 4.12
CA SER A 279 -15.43 1.60 5.18
C SER A 279 -14.01 1.32 5.70
N SER A 280 -13.86 0.22 6.43
CA SER A 280 -12.58 -0.27 6.92
C SER A 280 -12.40 -1.75 6.61
N PHE A 281 -11.16 -2.18 6.42
CA PHE A 281 -10.78 -3.57 6.23
C PHE A 281 -10.00 -4.10 7.43
N SER A 282 -10.29 -5.33 7.83
CA SER A 282 -9.50 -6.10 8.78
C SER A 282 -9.42 -7.51 8.26
N GLU A 283 -8.24 -8.10 8.23
CA GLU A 283 -8.15 -9.54 7.97
C GLU A 283 -8.87 -10.29 9.09
N ASP A 284 -9.64 -11.31 8.72
CA ASP A 284 -10.16 -12.26 9.67
C ASP A 284 -8.96 -12.94 10.34
N LYS A 285 -8.60 -12.50 11.57
CA LYS A 285 -7.73 -13.31 12.42
C LYS A 285 -8.41 -14.68 12.54
N PRO A 286 -7.74 -15.80 12.24
CA PRO A 286 -8.30 -17.10 12.55
C PRO A 286 -8.56 -17.10 14.05
N THR A 287 -9.84 -17.03 14.43
CA THR A 287 -10.27 -17.14 15.80
C THR A 287 -9.84 -18.52 16.28
N THR A 288 -8.75 -18.58 17.04
CA THR A 288 -8.50 -19.70 17.94
C THR A 288 -9.53 -19.63 19.06
N SER A 289 -10.79 -19.91 18.72
CA SER A 289 -11.84 -20.17 19.68
C SER A 289 -11.84 -21.67 19.98
N ASP A 290 -11.34 -21.97 21.18
CA ASP A 290 -11.57 -23.14 22.00
C ASP A 290 -11.36 -24.55 21.42
N GLN A 291 -10.46 -25.25 22.10
CA GLN A 291 -10.43 -26.70 22.20
C GLN A 291 -11.78 -27.21 22.74
N GLY A 292 -12.74 -27.39 21.85
CA GLY A 292 -13.96 -28.16 22.06
C GLY A 292 -13.87 -29.48 21.31
N LYS A 293 -13.41 -30.53 21.98
CA LYS A 293 -13.55 -31.93 21.54
C LYS A 293 -14.96 -32.19 21.00
N LYS A 294 -15.09 -32.55 19.72
CA LYS A 294 -16.16 -33.44 19.25
C LYS A 294 -15.78 -34.12 17.94
N ASP A 295 -15.48 -35.41 18.07
CA ASP A 295 -15.54 -36.39 16.98
C ASP A 295 -16.86 -36.28 16.21
N GLY A 296 -16.79 -36.39 14.88
CA GLY A 296 -17.98 -36.36 14.03
C GLY A 296 -17.73 -36.42 12.52
N GLU A 297 -17.28 -37.59 12.05
CA GLU A 297 -17.61 -38.23 10.76
C GLU A 297 -17.81 -37.37 9.49
N LYS A 298 -16.87 -37.49 8.54
CA LYS A 298 -16.95 -36.96 7.18
C LYS A 298 -18.07 -37.63 6.36
N LYS A 299 -19.09 -36.87 5.94
CA LYS A 299 -19.96 -37.24 4.79
C LYS A 299 -19.81 -36.24 3.64
N LYS A 300 -19.25 -36.73 2.52
CA LYS A 300 -19.16 -36.04 1.23
C LYS A 300 -20.56 -35.80 0.67
N LYS A 301 -20.91 -34.54 0.35
CA LYS A 301 -22.08 -34.21 -0.47
C LYS A 301 -21.64 -34.07 -1.93
N LYS A 302 -22.25 -34.86 -2.81
CA LYS A 302 -22.17 -34.71 -4.28
C LYS A 302 -23.12 -33.59 -4.68
N CYS A 303 -22.64 -32.61 -5.45
CA CYS A 303 -23.47 -31.61 -6.09
C CYS A 303 -23.95 -32.17 -7.44
N THR A 304 -25.26 -32.22 -7.64
CA THR A 304 -25.90 -32.57 -8.92
C THR A 304 -26.32 -31.26 -9.58
N ILE A 305 -25.87 -31.06 -10.82
CA ILE A 305 -26.25 -29.95 -11.69
C ILE A 305 -27.67 -30.19 -12.20
N LEU A 306 -28.51 -29.16 -12.21
CA LEU A 306 -29.70 -29.03 -13.04
C LEU A 306 -29.52 -27.81 -13.94
#